data_AF-A0A4P5VJL7-F1
#
_entry.id   AF-A0A4P5VJL7-F1
#
_cell.length_a   1.000
_cell.length_b   1.000
_cell.length_c   1.000
_cell.angle_alpha   90.00
_cell.angle_beta   90.00
_cell.angle_gamma   90.00
#
_symmetry.space_group_name_H-M   'P 1'
#
loop_
_entity.id
_entity.type
_entity.pdbx_description
1 polymer ?
#
loop_
_entity_poly.entity_id
_entity_poly.type
_entity_poly.pdbx_seq_one_letter_code
_entity_poly.pdbx_strand_id
1 'polypeptide(L)'
;MILQLTWAGFDAAVDVIAAQCPRDRLGVHGVDRGGQLLAWALSERLGIELMRRPGSGMLQLHGVSVSQPRLLWGDAMVLAWIDATPGQNLMAVCKATPGTTVLMPWQDAPASRRPFVPGFDD
;
A
#
# COMPACT_ATOMS: atom_id res chain seq x y z
N MET A 1 6.54 13.64 -11.14
CA MET A 1 5.26 14.13 -10.56
C MET A 1 5.17 13.60 -9.13
N ILE A 2 4.61 14.37 -8.19
CA ILE A 2 4.39 13.89 -6.80
C ILE A 2 2.90 13.62 -6.61
N LEU A 3 2.56 12.42 -6.16
CA LEU A 3 1.22 12.06 -5.69
C LEU A 3 1.25 12.04 -4.16
N GLN A 4 0.65 13.05 -3.55
CA GLN A 4 0.55 13.14 -2.09
C GLN A 4 -0.74 12.48 -1.61
N LEU A 5 -0.60 11.41 -0.84
CA LEU A 5 -1.71 10.70 -0.21
C LEU A 5 -2.07 11.38 1.11
N THR A 6 -3.32 11.23 1.51
CA THR A 6 -3.86 11.81 2.75
C THR A 6 -4.43 10.72 3.65
N TRP A 7 -4.60 11.03 4.95
CA TRP A 7 -5.28 10.13 5.88
C TRP A 7 -6.73 9.85 5.46
N ALA A 8 -7.45 10.85 4.95
CA ALA A 8 -8.78 10.62 4.39
C ALA A 8 -8.76 9.67 3.17
N GLY A 9 -7.70 9.76 2.34
CA GLY A 9 -7.49 8.81 1.24
C GLY A 9 -7.16 7.40 1.72
N PHE A 10 -6.47 7.28 2.86
CA PHE A 10 -6.21 6.00 3.52
C PHE A 10 -7.51 5.36 4.01
N ASP A 11 -8.34 6.11 4.72
CA ASP A 11 -9.64 5.62 5.22
C ASP A 11 -10.54 5.14 4.07
N ALA A 12 -10.61 5.93 3.00
CA ALA A 12 -11.34 5.55 1.79
C ALA A 12 -10.78 4.27 1.13
N ALA A 13 -9.45 4.11 1.11
CA ALA A 13 -8.82 2.90 0.58
C ALA A 13 -9.14 1.66 1.43
N VAL A 14 -9.19 1.79 2.75
CA VAL A 14 -9.62 0.72 3.65
C VAL A 14 -11.05 0.30 3.34
N ASP A 15 -11.98 1.24 3.18
CA ASP A 15 -13.37 0.92 2.85
C ASP A 15 -13.51 0.25 1.48
N VAL A 16 -12.78 0.72 0.46
CA VAL A 16 -12.78 0.10 -0.88
C VAL A 16 -12.27 -1.34 -0.82
N ILE A 17 -11.16 -1.57 -0.12
CA ILE A 17 -10.59 -2.91 0.01
C ILE A 17 -11.52 -3.83 0.83
N ALA A 18 -12.10 -3.32 1.91
CA ALA A 18 -13.06 -4.06 2.74
C ALA A 18 -14.28 -4.52 1.93
N ALA A 19 -14.80 -3.67 1.04
CA ALA A 19 -15.92 -4.00 0.17
C ALA A 19 -15.58 -5.06 -0.89
N GLN A 20 -14.32 -5.17 -1.28
CA GLN A 20 -13.81 -6.16 -2.24
C GLN A 20 -13.35 -7.46 -1.56
N CYS A 21 -13.22 -7.46 -0.23
CA CYS A 21 -12.73 -8.60 0.52
C CYS A 21 -13.77 -9.74 0.52
N PRO A 22 -13.38 -10.95 0.05
CA PRO A 22 -14.22 -12.13 0.20
C PRO A 22 -14.46 -12.45 1.68
N ARG A 23 -15.67 -12.91 2.02
CA ARG A 23 -16.07 -13.20 3.43
C ARG A 23 -15.41 -14.45 4.01
N ASP A 24 -14.83 -15.30 3.17
CA ASP A 24 -14.14 -16.54 3.52
C ASP A 24 -12.65 -16.34 3.85
N ARG A 25 -12.15 -15.09 3.83
CA ARG A 25 -10.75 -14.81 4.14
C ARG A 25 -10.47 -15.00 5.63
N LEU A 26 -9.38 -15.70 5.91
CA LEU A 26 -8.97 -16.10 7.25
C LEU A 26 -8.18 -15.00 7.98
N GLY A 27 -7.58 -14.07 7.23
CA GLY A 27 -6.85 -12.95 7.81
C GLY A 27 -6.17 -12.04 6.79
N VAL A 28 -5.49 -11.03 7.30
CA VAL A 28 -4.78 -10.00 6.54
C VAL A 28 -3.31 -9.94 6.93
N HIS A 29 -2.44 -9.72 5.96
CA HIS A 29 -1.00 -9.57 6.16
C HIS A 29 -0.46 -8.39 5.34
N GLY A 30 0.28 -7.50 6.00
CA GLY A 30 0.92 -6.36 5.36
C GLY A 30 2.38 -6.62 4.99
N VAL A 31 2.73 -6.41 3.72
CA VAL A 31 4.06 -6.72 3.18
C VAL A 31 5.07 -5.60 3.46
N ASP A 32 4.67 -4.36 3.21
CA ASP A 32 5.48 -3.16 3.47
C ASP A 32 4.89 -2.35 4.64
N ARG A 33 5.52 -1.25 5.06
CA ARG A 33 5.03 -0.42 6.18
C ARG A 33 3.62 0.12 5.94
N GLY A 34 3.30 0.55 4.72
CA GLY A 34 1.95 1.01 4.38
C GLY A 34 0.96 -0.15 4.30
N GLY A 35 1.39 -1.30 3.79
CA GLY A 35 0.64 -2.55 3.80
C GLY A 35 0.32 -3.05 5.20
N GLN A 36 1.23 -2.90 6.16
CA GLN A 36 1.01 -3.24 7.57
C GLN A 36 -0.04 -2.35 8.22
N LEU A 37 -0.02 -1.05 7.90
CA LEU A 37 -1.04 -0.13 8.39
C LEU A 37 -2.42 -0.45 7.78
N LEU A 38 -2.48 -0.73 6.48
CA LEU A 38 -3.69 -1.22 5.81
C LEU A 38 -4.20 -2.52 6.44
N ALA A 39 -3.30 -3.48 6.69
CA ALA A 39 -3.66 -4.77 7.29
C ALA A 39 -4.22 -4.59 8.70
N TRP A 40 -3.61 -3.74 9.51
CA TRP A 40 -4.14 -3.44 10.84
C TRP A 40 -5.55 -2.80 10.75
N ALA A 41 -5.71 -1.78 9.92
CA ALA A 41 -7.01 -1.11 9.75
C ALA A 41 -8.10 -2.06 9.21
N LEU A 42 -7.75 -2.93 8.26
CA LEU A 42 -8.68 -3.92 7.71
C LEU A 42 -9.02 -5.03 8.71
N SER A 43 -8.06 -5.45 9.54
CA SER A 43 -8.29 -6.42 10.62
C SER A 43 -9.36 -5.90 11.58
N GLU A 44 -9.22 -4.65 12.03
CA GLU A 44 -10.20 -3.99 12.90
C GLU A 44 -11.56 -3.81 12.19
N ARG A 45 -11.54 -3.37 10.93
CA ARG A 45 -12.75 -3.09 10.13
C ARG A 45 -13.58 -4.33 9.85
N LEU A 46 -12.93 -5.45 9.56
CA LEU A 46 -13.56 -6.71 9.13
C LEU A 46 -13.70 -7.73 10.26
N GLY A 47 -13.05 -7.50 11.41
CA GLY A 47 -13.02 -8.46 12.52
C GLY A 47 -12.28 -9.77 12.19
N ILE A 48 -11.26 -9.70 11.32
CA ILE A 48 -10.46 -10.85 10.88
C ILE A 48 -9.03 -10.76 11.44
N GLU A 49 -8.31 -11.88 11.49
CA GLU A 49 -7.00 -11.96 12.12
C GLU A 49 -5.93 -11.13 11.39
N LEU A 50 -5.18 -10.31 12.14
CA LEU A 50 -3.95 -9.68 11.67
C LEU A 50 -2.79 -10.69 11.77
N MET A 51 -2.38 -11.23 10.64
CA MET A 51 -1.37 -12.28 10.59
C MET A 51 0.05 -11.72 10.52
N ARG A 52 0.90 -12.19 11.45
CA ARG A 52 2.32 -11.83 11.51
C ARG A 52 3.14 -12.45 10.38
N ARG A 53 2.72 -13.62 9.92
CA ARG A 53 3.32 -14.31 8.78
C ARG A 53 2.25 -14.52 7.73
N PRO A 54 2.63 -14.54 6.46
CA PRO A 54 1.65 -14.79 5.44
C PRO A 54 1.21 -16.29 5.49
N GLY A 55 0.06 -16.63 4.90
CA GLY A 55 -0.59 -17.93 5.06
C GLY A 55 -1.67 -18.21 4.01
N SER A 56 -2.26 -19.40 4.05
CA SER A 56 -3.37 -19.78 3.15
C SER A 56 -4.66 -19.01 3.51
N GLY A 57 -5.47 -18.70 2.51
CA GLY A 57 -6.75 -18.01 2.68
C GLY A 57 -6.65 -16.54 3.08
N MET A 58 -5.47 -15.92 2.93
CA MET A 58 -5.24 -14.54 3.38
C MET A 58 -5.41 -13.48 2.30
N LEU A 59 -5.49 -12.23 2.74
CA LEU A 59 -5.19 -11.04 1.95
C LEU A 59 -3.75 -10.57 2.19
N GLN A 60 -2.99 -10.36 1.12
CA GLN A 60 -1.64 -9.78 1.14
C GLN A 60 -1.71 -8.32 0.68
N LEU A 61 -1.35 -7.40 1.56
CA LEU A 61 -1.56 -5.96 1.38
C LEU A 61 -0.25 -5.21 1.17
N HIS A 62 -0.25 -4.31 0.18
CA HIS A 62 0.84 -3.38 -0.10
C HIS A 62 0.35 -1.94 0.02
N GLY A 63 1.18 -1.06 0.59
CA GLY A 63 0.91 0.37 0.54
C GLY A 63 1.11 0.89 -0.87
N VAL A 64 2.31 0.66 -1.42
CA VAL A 64 2.64 0.98 -2.82
C VAL A 64 3.36 -0.21 -3.42
N SER A 65 2.79 -0.82 -4.45
CA SER A 65 3.46 -1.86 -5.23
C SER A 65 4.26 -1.25 -6.38
N VAL A 66 5.57 -1.48 -6.39
CA VAL A 66 6.50 -0.97 -7.44
C VAL A 66 7.05 -2.07 -8.35
N SER A 67 6.85 -3.33 -7.97
CA SER A 67 7.30 -4.52 -8.71
C SER A 67 6.26 -5.61 -8.57
N GLN A 68 6.30 -6.62 -9.46
CA GLN A 68 5.40 -7.76 -9.36
C GLN A 68 5.44 -8.35 -7.94
N PRO A 69 4.32 -8.37 -7.21
CA PRO A 69 4.29 -8.91 -5.87
C PRO A 69 4.56 -10.41 -5.94
N ARG A 70 5.48 -10.86 -5.11
CA ARG A 70 5.64 -12.30 -4.88
C ARG A 70 4.44 -12.77 -4.08
N LEU A 71 3.72 -13.75 -4.62
CA LEU A 71 2.75 -14.52 -3.84
C LEU A 71 3.54 -15.26 -2.77
N LEU A 72 3.31 -14.88 -1.51
CA LEU A 72 4.00 -15.55 -0.41
C LEU A 72 3.37 -16.94 -0.16
N TRP A 73 2.07 -17.10 -0.49
CA TRP A 73 1.32 -18.36 -0.47
C TRP A 73 0.40 -18.48 -1.69
N GLY A 74 0.18 -19.70 -2.18
CA GLY A 74 -0.38 -19.98 -3.51
C GLY A 74 -1.83 -19.55 -3.76
N ASP A 75 -2.62 -19.32 -2.71
CA ASP A 75 -4.03 -18.89 -2.75
C ASP A 75 -4.25 -17.48 -2.18
N ALA A 76 -3.16 -16.78 -1.85
CA ALA A 76 -3.20 -15.42 -1.32
C ALA A 76 -3.73 -14.45 -2.38
N MET A 77 -4.67 -13.60 -1.98
CA MET A 77 -5.14 -12.50 -2.82
C MET A 77 -4.28 -11.27 -2.53
N VAL A 78 -3.63 -10.72 -3.54
CA VAL A 78 -2.80 -9.52 -3.39
C VAL A 78 -3.62 -8.28 -3.75
N LEU A 79 -3.57 -7.30 -2.85
CA LEU A 79 -4.19 -5.98 -3.02
C LEU A 79 -3.18 -4.89 -2.66
N ALA A 80 -3.21 -3.79 -3.39
CA ALA A 80 -2.42 -2.62 -3.07
C ALA A 80 -3.30 -1.38 -2.87
N TRP A 81 -2.88 -0.44 -2.04
CA TRP A 81 -3.48 0.89 -2.09
C TRP A 81 -3.09 1.58 -3.40
N ILE A 82 -1.79 1.64 -3.70
CA ILE A 82 -1.28 2.19 -4.96
C ILE A 82 -0.57 1.11 -5.78
N ASP A 83 -1.00 0.91 -7.02
CA ASP A 83 -0.28 0.17 -8.05
C ASP A 83 0.59 1.13 -8.86
N ALA A 84 1.92 1.06 -8.67
CA ALA A 84 2.92 1.77 -9.45
C ALA A 84 3.74 0.81 -10.33
N THR A 85 3.23 -0.42 -10.56
CA THR A 85 3.93 -1.48 -11.29
C THR A 85 3.80 -1.26 -12.80
N PRO A 86 4.91 -1.09 -13.55
CA PRO A 86 4.83 -0.89 -15.00
C PRO A 86 4.29 -2.13 -15.73
N GLY A 87 3.30 -1.93 -16.60
CA GLY A 87 2.81 -2.98 -17.50
C GLY A 87 2.05 -4.14 -16.83
N GLN A 88 1.68 -4.00 -15.55
CA GLN A 88 0.88 -4.99 -14.84
C GLN A 88 -0.48 -4.42 -14.44
N ASN A 89 -1.39 -5.31 -14.05
CA ASN A 89 -2.72 -4.95 -13.59
C ASN A 89 -2.97 -5.63 -12.24
N LEU A 90 -2.33 -5.07 -11.21
CA LEU A 90 -2.53 -5.51 -9.84
C LEU A 90 -3.88 -4.96 -9.37
N MET A 91 -4.61 -5.73 -8.55
CA MET A 91 -5.79 -5.18 -7.92
C MET A 91 -5.36 -4.10 -6.92
N ALA A 92 -5.75 -2.87 -7.20
CA ALA A 92 -5.40 -1.74 -6.37
C ALA A 92 -6.51 -0.69 -6.34
N VAL A 93 -6.53 0.10 -5.28
CA VAL A 93 -7.48 1.21 -5.13
C VAL A 93 -7.17 2.32 -6.14
N CYS A 94 -5.89 2.59 -6.40
CA CYS A 94 -5.44 3.61 -7.34
C CYS A 94 -4.22 3.15 -8.14
N LYS A 95 -4.10 3.64 -9.38
CA LYS A 95 -2.92 3.42 -10.24
C LYS A 95 -2.09 4.69 -10.34
N ALA A 96 -0.79 4.57 -10.11
CA ALA A 96 0.16 5.64 -10.32
C ALA A 96 0.68 5.62 -11.77
N THR A 97 0.84 6.80 -12.36
CA THR A 97 1.51 6.93 -13.66
C THR A 97 3.02 6.67 -13.50
N PRO A 98 3.68 6.08 -14.52
CA PRO A 98 5.13 5.91 -14.50
C PRO A 98 5.87 7.22 -14.20
N GLY A 99 6.89 7.17 -13.34
CA GLY A 99 7.64 8.36 -12.91
C GLY A 99 6.94 9.21 -11.83
N THR A 100 5.86 8.70 -11.23
CA THR A 100 5.24 9.31 -10.05
C THR A 100 5.95 8.90 -8.76
N THR A 101 6.35 9.89 -7.97
CA THR A 101 6.75 9.70 -6.58
C THR A 101 5.51 9.72 -5.71
N VAL A 102 5.21 8.60 -5.05
CA VAL A 102 4.10 8.51 -4.09
C VAL A 102 4.62 8.93 -2.71
N LEU A 103 3.90 9.86 -2.08
CA LEU A 103 4.16 10.30 -0.72
C LEU A 103 3.02 9.84 0.18
N MET A 104 3.34 9.02 1.18
CA MET A 104 2.37 8.50 2.15
C MET A 104 1.92 9.59 3.14
N PRO A 105 0.75 9.43 3.80
CA PRO A 105 0.23 10.43 4.74
C PRO A 105 1.14 10.70 5.95
N TRP A 106 1.98 9.74 6.32
CA TRP A 106 2.94 9.84 7.44
C TRP A 106 4.34 10.25 6.99
N GLN A 107 4.56 10.51 5.71
CA GLN A 107 5.84 10.97 5.19
C GLN A 107 5.79 12.48 5.00
N ASP A 108 6.84 13.16 5.43
CA ASP A 108 7.04 14.57 5.10
C ASP A 108 7.28 14.70 3.61
N ALA A 109 6.64 15.71 3.00
CA ALA A 109 6.95 16.04 1.61
C ALA A 109 8.45 16.28 1.49
N PRO A 110 9.13 15.72 0.46
CA PRO A 110 10.54 15.95 0.29
C PRO A 110 10.73 17.47 0.24
N ALA A 111 11.41 18.02 1.25
CA ALA A 111 11.80 19.41 1.23
C ALA A 111 12.47 19.62 -0.13
N SER A 112 12.00 20.59 -0.92
CA SER A 112 12.77 21.06 -2.07
C SER A 112 14.19 21.22 -1.54
N ARG A 113 15.15 20.42 -2.01
CA ARG A 113 16.56 20.64 -1.70
C ARG A 113 16.91 22.00 -2.30
N ARG A 114 16.58 23.07 -1.59
CA ARG A 114 17.35 24.30 -1.70
C ARG A 114 18.70 23.93 -1.11
N PRO A 115 19.80 24.20 -1.80
CA PRO A 115 21.10 24.04 -1.18
C PRO A 115 21.06 24.78 0.16
N PHE A 116 21.49 24.10 1.21
CA PHE A 116 21.75 24.73 2.48
C PHE A 116 22.93 25.67 2.20
N VAL A 117 22.60 26.94 1.89
CA VAL A 117 23.49 28.00 1.41
C VAL A 117 23.76 27.99 -0.12
N PRO A 118 23.49 29.08 -0.86
CA PRO A 118 23.98 29.25 -2.23
C PRO A 118 25.52 29.36 -2.21
N GLY A 119 26.22 28.47 -2.92
CA GLY A 119 27.66 28.61 -3.19
C GLY A 119 28.60 27.52 -2.64
N PHE A 120 28.09 26.35 -2.25
CA PHE A 120 28.91 25.18 -1.97
C PHE A 120 28.44 24.00 -2.82
N ASP A 121 29.30 23.56 -3.75
CA ASP A 121 29.26 22.24 -4.38
C ASP A 121 30.34 21.37 -3.71
N ASP A 122 30.08 20.07 -3.57
CA ASP A 122 31.01 19.07 -2.99
C ASP A 122 32.36 19.00 -3.74
#